data_AF-Q72FH9-F1
#
_entry.id   AF-Q72FH9-F1
#
_cell.length_a   1.000
_cell.length_b   1.000
_cell.length_c   1.000
_cell.angle_alpha   90.00
_cell.angle_beta   90.00
_cell.angle_gamma   90.00
#
_symmetry.space_group_name_H-M   'P 1'
#
loop_
_entity.id
_entity.type
_entity.pdbx_description
1 polymer ?
#
loop_
_entity_poly.entity_id
_entity_poly.type
_entity_poly.pdbx_seq_one_letter_code
_entity_poly.pdbx_strand_id
1 'polypeptide(L)'
;MTQNTPYIEGERLYRAFFRRGSDGLHIVEGHVIISNESRFVVRCRGSEESHAQTAPAGWHRSRVEALDHLTRGLEITRRRVEADGLVLKAKIQHTHALRESIQQEGM
;
A
#
# COMPACT_ATOMS: atom_id res chain seq x y z
N MET A 1 12.62 16.85 1.55
CA MET A 1 13.05 15.48 1.91
C MET A 1 12.13 15.00 3.02
N THR A 2 11.17 14.11 2.74
CA THR A 2 10.40 13.46 3.82
C THR A 2 11.30 12.40 4.43
N GLN A 3 11.88 12.71 5.59
CA GLN A 3 12.60 11.74 6.40
C GLN A 3 11.55 10.72 6.86
N ASN A 4 11.47 9.57 6.18
CA ASN A 4 10.53 8.52 6.54
C ASN A 4 10.97 7.96 7.89
N THR A 5 10.16 8.17 8.93
CA THR A 5 10.36 7.54 10.23
C THR A 5 10.44 6.02 10.04
N PRO A 6 11.59 5.38 10.39
CA PRO A 6 11.76 3.94 10.24
C PRO A 6 10.63 3.17 10.92
N TYR A 7 10.28 2.00 10.40
CA TYR A 7 9.33 1.13 11.10
C TYR A 7 9.98 0.48 12.29
N ILE A 8 9.20 0.25 13.34
CA ILE A 8 9.68 -0.37 14.57
C ILE A 8 8.95 -1.69 14.83
N GLU A 9 9.59 -2.57 15.60
CA GLU A 9 9.00 -3.84 15.99
C GLU A 9 7.67 -3.64 16.73
N GLY A 10 6.69 -4.49 16.43
CA GLY A 10 5.33 -4.39 16.96
C GLY A 10 4.40 -3.48 16.17
N GLU A 11 4.91 -2.65 15.24
CA GLU A 11 4.04 -1.81 14.41
C GLU A 11 3.12 -2.64 13.52
N ARG A 12 1.91 -2.12 13.33
CA ARG A 12 0.91 -2.64 12.40
C ARG A 12 0.96 -1.85 11.11
N LEU A 13 1.17 -2.54 10.00
CA LEU A 13 1.32 -1.95 8.68
C LEU A 13 0.26 -2.47 7.71
N TYR A 14 -0.02 -1.67 6.70
CA TYR A 14 -1.01 -1.91 5.66
C TYR A 14 -0.39 -1.82 4.28
N ARG A 15 -0.80 -2.72 3.38
CA ARG A 15 -0.42 -2.67 1.96
C ARG A 15 -1.64 -2.86 1.08
N ALA A 16 -1.83 -1.95 0.13
CA ALA A 16 -2.93 -1.98 -0.83
C ALA A 16 -2.42 -2.41 -2.21
N PHE A 17 -3.16 -3.29 -2.89
CA PHE A 17 -2.81 -3.75 -4.25
C PHE A 17 -4.02 -4.33 -5.00
N PHE A 18 -3.91 -4.42 -6.32
CA PHE A 18 -4.81 -5.20 -7.18
C PHE A 18 -4.17 -6.57 -7.46
N ARG A 19 -4.89 -7.66 -7.19
CA ARG A 19 -4.38 -9.00 -7.49
C ARG A 19 -4.39 -9.23 -9.01
N ARG A 20 -3.37 -9.90 -9.55
CA ARG A 20 -3.33 -10.25 -10.98
C ARG A 20 -4.55 -11.10 -11.35
N GLY A 21 -5.28 -10.69 -12.38
CA GLY A 21 -6.52 -11.35 -12.83
C GLY A 21 -7.76 -11.06 -11.97
N SER A 22 -7.69 -10.12 -11.03
CA SER A 22 -8.82 -9.64 -10.23
C SER A 22 -9.02 -8.15 -10.44
N ASP A 23 -10.27 -7.73 -10.53
CA ASP A 23 -10.65 -6.30 -10.51
C ASP A 23 -10.78 -5.77 -9.06
N GLY A 24 -10.71 -6.66 -8.07
CA GLY A 24 -10.84 -6.34 -6.66
C GLY A 24 -9.59 -5.67 -6.09
N LEU A 25 -9.80 -4.54 -5.41
CA LEU A 25 -8.82 -3.89 -4.56
C LEU A 25 -8.71 -4.66 -3.24
N HIS A 26 -7.48 -4.98 -2.85
CA HIS A 26 -7.19 -5.67 -1.59
C HIS A 26 -6.30 -4.81 -0.71
N ILE A 27 -6.64 -4.76 0.58
CA ILE A 27 -5.77 -4.25 1.63
C ILE A 27 -5.42 -5.42 2.54
N VAL A 28 -4.12 -5.58 2.81
CA VAL A 28 -3.62 -6.56 3.77
C VAL A 28 -3.03 -5.85 4.96
N GLU A 29 -3.14 -6.49 6.12
CA GLU A 29 -2.53 -6.06 7.37
C GLU A 29 -1.37 -7.00 7.69
N GLY A 30 -0.27 -6.43 8.16
CA GLY A 30 0.90 -7.16 8.61
C GLY A 30 1.49 -6.52 9.87
N HIS A 31 2.26 -7.31 10.61
CA HIS A 31 2.95 -6.86 11.82
C HIS A 31 4.46 -6.89 11.62
N VAL A 32 5.14 -5.83 12.05
CA VAL A 32 6.60 -5.80 12.07
C VAL A 32 7.08 -6.70 13.20
N ILE A 33 7.76 -7.79 12.86
CA ILE A 33 8.25 -8.78 13.83
C ILE A 33 9.73 -8.64 14.12
N ILE A 34 10.48 -7.97 13.24
CA ILE A 34 11.90 -7.67 13.40
C ILE A 34 12.14 -6.31 12.74
N SER A 35 12.87 -5.42 13.42
CA SER A 35 13.31 -4.15 12.83
C SER A 35 14.73 -3.80 13.24
N ASN A 36 15.51 -3.28 12.30
CA ASN A 36 16.81 -2.66 12.54
C ASN A 36 16.94 -1.38 11.71
N GLU A 37 18.10 -0.73 11.81
CA GLU A 37 18.38 0.55 11.15
C GLU A 37 18.25 0.51 9.62
N SER A 38 18.41 -0.65 9.00
CA SER A 38 18.43 -0.81 7.54
C SER A 38 17.21 -1.53 6.98
N ARG A 39 16.62 -2.45 7.75
CA ARG A 39 15.59 -3.38 7.29
C ARG A 39 14.54 -3.63 8.36
N PHE A 40 13.38 -4.07 7.91
CA PHE A 40 12.30 -4.59 8.74
C PHE A 40 11.71 -5.85 8.11
N VAL A 41 11.10 -6.70 8.93
CA VAL A 41 10.39 -7.90 8.51
C VAL A 41 8.94 -7.80 8.92
N VAL A 42 8.04 -7.96 7.96
CA VAL A 42 6.59 -7.96 8.18
C VAL A 42 6.06 -9.38 8.07
N ARG A 43 5.32 -9.82 9.08
CA ARG A 43 4.50 -11.04 9.01
C ARG A 43 3.10 -10.69 8.54
N CYS A 44 2.66 -11.27 7.43
CA CYS A 44 1.36 -11.06 6.83
C CYS A 44 0.80 -12.39 6.31
N ARG A 45 -0.41 -12.77 6.74
CA ARG A 45 -1.14 -13.97 6.25
C ARG A 45 -0.31 -15.28 6.26
N GLY A 46 0.51 -15.48 7.29
CA GLY A 46 1.34 -16.69 7.43
C GLY A 46 2.63 -16.68 6.60
N SER A 47 2.95 -15.57 5.94
CA SER A 47 4.24 -15.35 5.26
C SER A 47 5.02 -14.22 5.93
N GLU A 48 6.35 -14.27 5.80
CA GLU A 48 7.26 -13.24 6.29
C GLU A 48 7.97 -12.57 5.10
N GLU A 49 7.95 -11.25 5.08
CA GLU A 49 8.54 -10.45 4.01
C GLU A 49 9.58 -9.49 4.58
N SER A 50 10.81 -9.55 4.08
CA SER A 50 11.89 -8.64 4.50
C SER A 50 12.06 -7.49 3.51
N HIS A 51 12.06 -6.26 4.03
CA HIS A 51 12.14 -5.03 3.25
C HIS A 51 13.19 -4.06 3.81
N ALA A 52 13.67 -3.14 2.98
CA ALA A 52 14.54 -2.06 3.42
C ALA A 52 13.70 -0.91 3.98
N GLN A 53 14.18 -0.24 5.04
CA GLN A 53 13.50 0.93 5.64
C GLN A 53 13.29 2.06 4.62
N THR A 54 14.21 2.19 3.67
CA THR A 54 14.17 3.20 2.59
C THR A 54 13.29 2.80 1.40
N ALA A 55 12.94 1.52 1.27
CA ALA A 55 12.15 0.98 0.17
C ALA A 55 11.08 0.02 0.71
N PRO A 56 10.01 0.55 1.32
CA PRO A 56 9.08 -0.22 2.13
C PRO A 56 8.07 -1.06 1.33
N ALA A 57 8.27 -1.21 0.01
CA ALA A 57 7.45 -2.07 -0.87
C ALA A 57 5.92 -1.86 -0.74
N GLY A 58 5.49 -0.62 -0.49
CA GLY A 58 4.08 -0.25 -0.37
C GLY A 58 3.44 -0.53 1.00
N TRP A 59 4.22 -0.88 2.02
CA TRP A 59 3.76 -0.93 3.41
C TRP A 59 3.65 0.48 4.01
N HIS A 60 2.57 0.76 4.73
CA HIS A 60 2.29 2.07 5.36
C HIS A 60 1.60 1.92 6.71
N ARG A 61 1.63 2.95 7.57
CA ARG A 61 1.08 2.88 8.94
C ARG A 61 -0.44 2.94 8.97
N SER A 62 -1.05 3.49 7.93
CA SER A 62 -2.51 3.52 7.78
C SER A 62 -2.99 2.92 6.46
N ARG A 63 -4.25 2.47 6.46
CA ARG A 63 -4.94 2.03 5.25
C ARG A 63 -5.03 3.15 4.21
N VAL A 64 -5.26 4.39 4.66
CA VAL A 64 -5.34 5.57 3.78
C VAL A 64 -4.01 5.84 3.10
N GLU A 65 -2.89 5.81 3.84
CA GLU A 65 -1.56 5.97 3.24
C GLU A 65 -1.25 4.87 2.20
N ALA A 66 -1.65 3.64 2.48
CA ALA A 66 -1.49 2.53 1.53
C ALA A 66 -2.30 2.74 0.24
N LEU A 67 -3.53 3.25 0.35
CA LEU A 67 -4.37 3.61 -0.79
C LEU A 67 -3.79 4.79 -1.57
N ASP A 68 -3.37 5.85 -0.89
CA ASP A 68 -2.78 7.04 -1.51
C ASP A 68 -1.45 6.70 -2.22
N HIS A 69 -0.68 5.74 -1.69
CA HIS A 69 0.51 5.22 -2.39
C HIS A 69 0.13 4.45 -3.67
N LEU A 70 -0.86 3.57 -3.59
CA LEU A 70 -1.35 2.81 -4.75
C LEU A 70 -1.90 3.73 -5.85
N THR A 71 -2.74 4.71 -5.51
CA THR A 71 -3.28 5.69 -6.47
C THR A 71 -2.17 6.42 -7.19
N ARG A 72 -1.16 6.93 -6.46
CA ARG A 72 -0.01 7.62 -7.07
C ARG A 72 0.73 6.72 -8.06
N GLY A 73 0.97 5.45 -7.71
CA GLY A 73 1.58 4.49 -8.62
C GLY A 73 0.77 4.26 -9.90
N LEU A 74 -0.56 4.11 -9.77
CA LEU A 74 -1.47 3.95 -10.90
C LEU A 74 -1.52 5.20 -11.79
N GLU A 75 -1.55 6.39 -11.22
CA GLU A 75 -1.51 7.64 -11.96
C GLU A 75 -0.23 7.82 -12.75
N ILE A 76 0.93 7.53 -12.13
CA ILE A 76 2.23 7.55 -12.80
C ILE A 76 2.24 6.55 -13.96
N THR A 77 1.72 5.35 -13.73
CA THR A 77 1.65 4.29 -14.75
C THR A 77 0.74 4.71 -15.91
N ARG A 78 -0.44 5.27 -15.61
CA ARG A 78 -1.38 5.80 -16.61
C ARG A 78 -0.78 6.90 -17.47
N ARG A 79 0.06 7.77 -16.87
CA ARG A 79 0.75 8.83 -17.62
C ARG A 79 1.89 8.32 -18.50
N ARG A 80 2.50 7.17 -18.15
CA ARG A 80 3.70 6.63 -18.81
C ARG A 80 3.40 5.57 -19.87
N VAL A 81 2.27 4.87 -19.77
CA VAL A 81 1.94 3.76 -20.65
C VAL A 81 0.60 4.07 -21.31
N GLU A 82 0.54 4.07 -22.64
CA GLU A 82 -0.71 4.07 -23.44
C GLU A 82 -1.47 2.72 -23.33
N ALA A 83 -1.20 1.92 -22.31
CA ALA A 83 -1.91 0.66 -22.08
C ALA A 83 -3.26 0.95 -21.44
N ASP A 84 -4.32 0.41 -22.05
CA ASP A 84 -5.72 0.38 -21.61
C ASP A 84 -6.08 1.41 -20.54
N GLY A 85 -6.08 2.68 -20.93
CA GLY A 85 -6.40 3.80 -20.05
C GLY A 85 -7.75 3.64 -19.32
N LEU A 86 -8.68 2.87 -19.88
CA LEU A 86 -9.95 2.50 -19.25
C LEU A 86 -9.77 1.64 -18.00
N VAL A 87 -8.92 0.61 -18.04
CA VAL A 87 -8.67 -0.29 -16.90
C VAL A 87 -7.97 0.47 -15.77
N LEU A 88 -6.98 1.32 -16.10
CA LEU A 88 -6.31 2.15 -15.11
C LEU A 88 -7.24 3.19 -14.49
N LYS A 89 -8.13 3.80 -15.29
CA LYS A 89 -9.14 4.74 -14.78
C LYS A 89 -10.10 4.06 -13.81
N ALA A 90 -10.59 2.85 -14.13
CA ALA A 90 -11.47 2.08 -13.24
C ALA A 90 -10.78 1.75 -11.90
N LYS A 91 -9.50 1.32 -11.94
CA LYS A 91 -8.72 1.04 -10.73
C LYS A 91 -8.56 2.28 -9.84
N ILE A 92 -8.25 3.43 -10.44
CA ILE A 92 -8.15 4.72 -9.72
C ILE A 92 -9.49 5.06 -9.05
N GLN A 93 -10.61 4.94 -9.76
CA GLN A 93 -11.94 5.21 -9.21
C GLN A 93 -12.29 4.29 -8.03
N HIS A 94 -11.98 2.99 -8.13
CA HIS A 94 -12.19 2.06 -7.02
C HIS A 94 -11.36 2.43 -5.78
N THR A 95 -10.11 2.87 -5.97
CA THR A 95 -9.26 3.30 -4.85
C THR A 95 -9.81 4.56 -4.16
N HIS A 96 -10.31 5.53 -4.91
CA HIS A 96 -10.96 6.72 -4.34
C HIS A 96 -12.23 6.40 -3.56
N ALA A 97 -13.13 5.58 -4.13
CA ALA A 97 -14.37 5.21 -3.47
C ALA A 97 -14.12 4.49 -2.13
N LEU A 98 -13.15 3.57 -2.08
CA LEU A 98 -12.79 2.88 -0.84
C LEU A 98 -12.18 3.83 0.20
N ARG A 99 -11.35 4.79 -0.25
CA ARG A 99 -10.76 5.81 0.64
C ARG A 99 -11.86 6.66 1.30
N GLU A 100 -12.85 7.10 0.53
CA GLU A 100 -13.98 7.88 1.03
C GLU A 100 -14.83 7.08 2.03
N SER A 101 -15.10 5.80 1.75
CA SER A 101 -15.81 4.91 2.67
C SER A 101 -15.08 4.75 4.02
N ILE A 102 -13.77 4.52 4.00
CA ILE A 102 -12.98 4.39 5.24
C ILE A 102 -12.99 5.70 6.04
N GLN A 103 -12.97 6.85 5.36
CA GLN A 103 -13.02 8.15 6.03
C GLN A 103 -14.38 8.39 6.70
N GLN A 104 -15.47 7.89 6.13
CA GLN A 104 -16.82 7.98 6.70
C GLN A 104 -17.03 7.02 7.88
N GLU A 105 -16.41 5.84 7.87
CA GLU A 105 -16.48 4.86 8.98
C GLU A 105 -15.70 5.30 10.24
N GLY A 106 -14.75 6.22 10.10
CA GLY A 106 -13.94 6.77 11.20
C GLY A 106 -14.49 8.04 11.85
N MET A 107 -15.69 8.49 11.44
CA MET A 107 -16.42 9.65 11.98
C MET A 107 -17.53 9.18 12.92
#